data_AF-G4RMY9-F1
#
_entry.id   AF-G4RMY9-F1
#
_cell.length_a   1.000
_cell.length_b   1.000
_cell.length_c   1.000
_cell.angle_alpha   90.00
_cell.angle_beta   90.00
_cell.angle_gamma   90.00
#
_symmetry.space_group_name_H-M   'P 1'
#
loop_
_entity.id
_entity.type
_entity.pdbx_description
1 polymer ?
#
loop_
_entity_poly.entity_id
_entity_poly.type
_entity_poly.pdbx_seq_one_letter_code
_entity_poly.pdbx_strand_id
1 'polypeptide(L)'
;MFVAQDFNKSRDKYCALKAFREGRVYGILPFNYYWTNIATLFADAYYMGKVLYPDAFRDVDPVAKANEIYREFLGAPLYATIAKDFKGGFRQLTEFKCGS
;
A
#
# COMPACT_ATOMS: atom_id res chain seq x y z
N MET A 1 -7.89 -3.00 -12.39
CA MET A 1 -6.60 -2.32 -12.21
C MET A 1 -5.72 -2.63 -13.42
N PHE A 2 -5.09 -1.64 -14.05
CA PHE A 2 -4.24 -1.86 -15.23
C PHE A 2 -3.12 -2.87 -14.96
N VAL A 3 -2.54 -2.85 -13.76
CA VAL A 3 -1.53 -3.82 -13.32
C VAL A 3 -2.07 -5.26 -13.32
N ALA A 4 -3.31 -5.48 -12.89
CA ALA A 4 -3.89 -6.84 -12.90
C ALA A 4 -4.14 -7.35 -14.32
N GLN A 5 -4.55 -6.46 -15.23
CA GLN A 5 -4.71 -6.81 -16.64
C GLN A 5 -3.36 -7.09 -17.30
N ASP A 6 -2.33 -6.30 -17.01
CA ASP A 6 -0.98 -6.50 -17.57
C ASP A 6 -0.30 -7.75 -17.00
N PHE A 7 -0.46 -7.99 -15.70
CA PHE A 7 -0.01 -9.22 -15.04
C PHE A 7 -0.59 -10.47 -15.72
N ASN A 8 -1.88 -10.46 -16.06
CA ASN A 8 -2.51 -11.58 -16.76
C ASN A 8 -2.03 -11.73 -18.22
N LYS A 9 -1.67 -10.64 -18.88
CA LYS A 9 -1.14 -10.66 -20.26
C LYS A 9 0.32 -11.09 -20.34
N SER A 10 1.14 -10.73 -19.35
CA SER A 10 2.60 -10.91 -19.35
C SER A 10 3.10 -11.59 -18.07
N ARG A 11 2.41 -12.64 -17.61
CA ARG A 11 2.68 -13.29 -16.32
C ARG A 11 4.14 -13.69 -16.13
N ASP A 12 4.77 -14.25 -17.16
CA ASP A 12 6.17 -14.71 -17.09
C ASP A 12 7.15 -13.59 -16.72
N LYS A 13 6.92 -12.36 -17.21
CA LYS A 13 7.77 -11.19 -16.88
C LYS A 13 7.71 -10.87 -15.40
N TYR A 14 6.52 -10.91 -14.82
CA TYR A 14 6.32 -10.64 -13.41
C TYR A 14 6.85 -11.80 -12.54
N CYS A 15 6.62 -13.05 -12.95
CA CYS A 15 7.11 -14.23 -12.22
C CYS A 15 8.64 -14.42 -12.27
N ALA A 16 9.35 -13.74 -13.19
CA ALA A 16 10.79 -13.63 -13.14
C ALA A 16 11.28 -12.84 -11.90
N LEU A 17 10.45 -11.96 -11.33
CA LEU A 17 10.78 -11.14 -10.17
C LEU A 17 10.57 -11.91 -8.86
N LYS A 18 11.59 -11.88 -8.00
CA LYS A 18 11.55 -12.54 -6.67
C LYS A 18 10.35 -12.09 -5.82
N ALA A 19 10.01 -10.81 -5.85
CA ALA A 19 8.88 -10.26 -5.10
C ALA A 19 7.55 -10.93 -5.46
N PHE A 20 7.31 -11.21 -6.74
CA PHE A 20 6.08 -11.88 -7.19
C PHE A 20 6.08 -13.37 -6.85
N ARG A 21 7.23 -14.06 -6.95
CA ARG A 21 7.35 -15.46 -6.51
C ARG A 21 7.07 -15.65 -5.02
N GLU A 22 7.60 -14.75 -4.20
CA GLU A 22 7.44 -14.80 -2.75
C GLU A 22 6.15 -14.13 -2.25
N GLY A 23 5.33 -13.59 -3.16
CA GLY A 23 4.10 -12.88 -2.83
C GLY A 23 4.33 -11.55 -2.08
N ARG A 24 5.55 -11.01 -2.07
CA ARG A 24 5.93 -9.77 -1.38
C ARG A 24 5.63 -8.53 -2.24
N VAL A 25 4.38 -8.41 -2.67
CA VAL A 25 3.85 -7.28 -3.45
C VAL A 25 2.79 -6.59 -2.61
N TYR A 26 2.84 -5.27 -2.50
CA TYR A 26 2.00 -4.51 -1.56
C TYR A 26 1.39 -3.29 -2.24
N GLY A 27 0.15 -2.97 -1.86
CA GLY A 27 -0.54 -1.74 -2.25
C GLY A 27 -0.30 -0.64 -1.23
N ILE A 28 -0.03 0.56 -1.73
CA ILE A 28 0.05 1.82 -0.96
C ILE A 28 -1.02 2.79 -1.47
N LEU A 29 -1.24 3.90 -0.75
CA LEU A 29 -2.17 4.93 -1.18
C LEU A 29 -1.51 5.82 -2.26
N PRO A 30 -2.29 6.38 -3.19
CA PRO A 30 -1.75 7.34 -4.15
C PRO A 30 -1.57 8.70 -3.49
N PHE A 31 -0.35 9.21 -3.50
CA PHE A 31 0.02 10.47 -2.84
C PHE A 31 0.30 11.64 -3.81
N ASN A 32 0.29 11.41 -5.13
CA ASN A 32 0.67 12.41 -6.14
C ASN A 32 -0.49 12.92 -7.01
N TYR A 33 -1.74 12.77 -6.54
CA TYR A 33 -2.89 13.30 -7.24
C TYR A 33 -3.01 14.81 -6.98
N TYR A 34 -2.56 15.63 -7.93
CA TYR A 34 -2.60 17.10 -7.87
C TYR A 34 -1.72 17.67 -6.73
N TRP A 35 -0.39 17.57 -6.90
CA TRP A 35 0.67 17.83 -5.91
C TRP A 35 0.86 16.71 -4.87
N THR A 36 1.89 16.82 -4.02
CA THR A 36 2.21 15.81 -3.01
C THR A 36 1.26 15.95 -1.83
N ASN A 37 0.41 14.95 -1.61
CA ASN A 37 -0.35 14.82 -0.38
C ASN A 37 0.58 14.30 0.72
N ILE A 38 1.18 15.24 1.46
CA ILE A 38 2.19 14.97 2.50
C ILE A 38 1.63 14.06 3.60
N ALA A 39 0.34 14.19 3.95
CA ALA A 39 -0.30 13.33 4.93
C ALA A 39 -0.34 11.86 4.45
N THR A 40 -0.72 11.64 3.19
CA THR A 40 -0.69 10.30 2.58
C THR A 40 0.73 9.76 2.47
N LEU A 41 1.71 10.59 2.10
CA LEU A 41 3.13 10.20 2.04
C LEU A 41 3.63 9.67 3.39
N PHE A 42 3.33 10.37 4.49
CA PHE A 42 3.71 9.89 5.82
C PHE A 42 3.00 8.59 6.18
N ALA A 43 1.69 8.47 5.88
CA ALA A 43 0.94 7.24 6.11
C ALA A 43 1.56 6.04 5.35
N ASP A 44 1.90 6.23 4.07
CA ASP A 44 2.58 5.22 3.25
C ASP A 44 3.94 4.84 3.84
N ALA A 45 4.72 5.80 4.31
CA ALA A 45 6.04 5.55 4.92
C ALA A 45 5.95 4.68 6.18
N TYR A 46 4.96 4.91 7.05
CA TYR A 46 4.73 4.06 8.22
C TYR A 46 4.32 2.63 7.83
N TYR A 47 3.45 2.49 6.82
CA TYR A 47 3.09 1.17 6.31
C TYR A 47 4.29 0.43 5.72
N MET A 48 5.10 1.11 4.90
CA MET A 48 6.34 0.54 4.35
C MET A 48 7.32 0.14 5.46
N GLY A 49 7.47 0.98 6.49
CA GLY A 49 8.27 0.67 7.68
C GLY A 49 7.82 -0.62 8.36
N LYS A 50 6.51 -0.80 8.55
CA LYS A 50 5.93 -2.04 9.10
C LYS A 50 6.22 -3.27 8.24
N VAL A 51 6.09 -3.14 6.92
CA VAL A 51 6.34 -4.25 5.98
C VAL A 51 7.81 -4.64 5.94
N LEU A 52 8.73 -3.66 5.95
CA LEU A 52 10.16 -3.89 5.83
C LEU A 52 10.82 -4.29 7.16
N TYR A 53 10.35 -3.71 8.27
CA TYR A 53 10.95 -3.84 9.60
C TYR A 53 9.88 -4.11 10.66
N PRO A 54 9.18 -5.26 10.60
CA PRO A 54 8.02 -5.55 11.45
C PRO A 54 8.33 -5.48 12.95
N ASP A 55 9.54 -5.86 13.37
CA ASP A 55 9.95 -5.83 14.79
C ASP A 55 10.15 -4.41 15.32
N ALA A 56 10.65 -3.49 14.49
CA ALA A 56 10.89 -2.09 14.83
C ALA A 56 9.59 -1.27 14.82
N PHE A 57 8.61 -1.70 14.02
CA PHE A 57 7.29 -1.07 13.89
C PHE A 57 6.20 -1.92 14.57
N ARG A 58 6.54 -2.79 15.53
CA ARG A 58 5.62 -3.80 16.08
C ARG A 58 4.33 -3.20 16.66
N ASP A 59 4.44 -2.01 17.23
CA ASP A 59 3.40 -1.21 17.86
C ASP A 59 2.61 -0.34 16.88
N VAL A 60 3.07 -0.23 15.63
CA VAL A 60 2.38 0.54 14.59
C VAL A 60 1.28 -0.30 13.95
N ASP A 61 0.03 0.16 14.10
CA ASP A 61 -1.08 -0.17 13.21
C ASP A 61 -1.12 0.88 12.07
N PRO A 62 -0.83 0.49 10.81
CA PRO A 62 -0.80 1.42 9.68
C PRO A 62 -2.10 2.17 9.46
N VAL A 63 -3.26 1.55 9.70
CA VAL A 63 -4.57 2.19 9.50
C VAL A 63 -4.85 3.22 10.59
N ALA A 64 -4.57 2.86 11.84
CA ALA A 64 -4.70 3.78 12.96
C ALA A 64 -3.74 4.97 12.81
N LYS A 65 -2.49 4.71 12.41
CA LYS A 65 -1.47 5.75 12.19
C LYS A 65 -1.84 6.67 11.03
N ALA A 66 -2.39 6.14 9.93
CA ALA A 66 -2.90 6.98 8.84
C ALA A 66 -4.03 7.91 9.29
N ASN A 67 -4.97 7.39 10.08
CA ASN A 67 -6.06 8.20 10.63
C ASN A 67 -5.58 9.27 11.61
N GLU A 68 -4.56 8.98 12.41
CA GLU A 68 -3.88 9.96 13.26
C GLU A 68 -3.27 11.07 12.40
N ILE A 69 -2.46 10.72 11.39
CA ILE A 69 -1.83 11.68 10.48
C ILE A 69 -2.88 12.54 9.75
N TYR A 70 -3.93 11.94 9.20
CA TYR A 70 -4.99 12.72 8.54
C TYR A 70 -5.74 13.62 9.51
N ARG A 71 -5.92 13.21 10.78
CA ARG A 71 -6.52 14.09 11.79
C ARG A 71 -5.64 15.29 12.08
N GLU A 72 -4.33 15.09 12.24
CA GLU A 72 -3.39 16.19 12.51
C GLU A 72 -3.30 17.18 11.34
N PHE A 73 -3.28 16.69 10.10
CA PHE A 73 -3.10 17.54 8.92
C PHE A 73 -4.41 18.12 8.36
N LEU A 74 -5.52 17.39 8.50
CA LEU A 74 -6.78 17.68 7.79
C LEU A 74 -8.02 17.67 8.71
N GLY A 75 -7.85 17.44 10.01
CA GLY A 75 -8.92 17.50 11.02
C GLY A 75 -9.84 16.27 11.07
N ALA A 76 -9.60 15.23 10.27
CA ALA A 76 -10.47 14.05 10.23
C ALA A 76 -9.71 12.73 9.96
N PRO A 77 -10.21 11.56 10.45
CA PRO A 77 -9.65 10.24 10.18
C PRO A 77 -10.06 9.74 8.78
N LEU A 78 -9.30 10.13 7.76
CA LEU A 78 -9.72 9.97 6.35
C LEU A 78 -9.28 8.67 5.67
N TYR A 79 -8.61 7.73 6.36
CA TYR A 79 -8.05 6.53 5.73
C TYR A 79 -9.11 5.73 4.98
N ALA A 80 -10.26 5.46 5.60
CA ALA A 80 -11.32 4.63 5.02
C ALA A 80 -11.91 5.26 3.74
N THR A 81 -12.08 6.59 3.75
CA THR A 81 -12.55 7.35 2.59
C THR A 81 -11.56 7.23 1.44
N ILE A 82 -10.28 7.49 1.71
CA ILE A 82 -9.22 7.44 0.69
C ILE A 82 -9.05 6.02 0.15
N ALA A 83 -9.01 5.01 1.02
CA ALA A 83 -8.95 3.60 0.64
C ALA A 83 -10.12 3.21 -0.27
N LYS A 84 -11.34 3.66 0.05
CA LYS A 84 -12.54 3.43 -0.76
C LYS A 84 -12.45 4.11 -2.13
N ASP A 85 -12.08 5.39 -2.17
CA ASP A 85 -12.04 6.19 -3.41
C ASP A 85 -11.03 5.62 -4.41
N PHE A 86 -9.88 5.15 -3.90
CA PHE A 86 -8.86 4.50 -4.71
C PHE A 86 -9.03 2.99 -4.86
N LYS A 87 -10.14 2.43 -4.36
CA LYS A 87 -10.49 1.00 -4.42
C LYS A 87 -9.33 0.11 -3.95
N GLY A 88 -8.68 0.53 -2.87
CA GLY A 88 -7.42 -0.02 -2.38
C GLY A 88 -7.20 0.27 -0.90
N GLY A 89 -5.94 0.42 -0.52
CA GLY A 89 -5.52 0.55 0.87
C GLY A 89 -4.24 -0.25 1.13
N PHE A 90 -3.77 -0.17 2.37
CA PHE A 90 -2.63 -0.95 2.85
C PHE A 90 -2.99 -2.43 2.86
N ARG A 91 -2.42 -3.18 1.92
CA ARG A 91 -2.56 -4.64 1.88
C ARG A 91 -1.45 -5.29 1.07
N GLN A 92 -1.18 -6.56 1.39
CA GLN A 92 -0.44 -7.44 0.51
C GLN A 92 -1.34 -7.85 -0.67
N LEU A 93 -0.78 -7.82 -1.88
CA LEU A 93 -1.48 -8.13 -3.13
C LEU A 93 -1.23 -9.60 -3.49
N THR A 94 -1.82 -10.50 -2.72
CA THR A 94 -1.65 -11.95 -2.85
C THR A 94 -2.15 -12.49 -4.19
N GLU A 95 -3.05 -11.77 -4.86
CA GLU A 95 -3.53 -12.08 -6.22
C GLU A 95 -2.41 -12.13 -7.27
N PHE A 96 -1.24 -11.54 -6.99
CA PHE A 96 -0.09 -11.52 -7.89
C PHE A 96 0.99 -12.56 -7.56
N LYS A 97 0.77 -13.42 -6.56
CA LYS A 97 1.76 -14.44 -6.22
C LYS A 97 1.95 -15.43 -7.37
N CYS A 98 3.19 -15.65 -7.76
CA CYS A 98 3.58 -16.62 -8.77
C CYS A 98 3.98 -17.94 -8.10
N GLY A 99 3.15 -18.98 -8.31
CA GLY A 99 3.36 -20.31 -7.74
C GLY A 99 2.58 -20.53 -6.44
N SER A 100 1.88 -21.67 -6.40
CA SER A 100 1.43 -22.36 -5.18
C SER A 100 2.62 -23.03 -4.52
#